data_AF-A0AAV5N0I0-F1
#
_entry.id   AF-A0AAV5N0I0-F1
#
_cell.length_a   1.000
_cell.length_b   1.000
_cell.length_c   1.000
_cell.angle_alpha   90.00
_cell.angle_beta   90.00
_cell.angle_gamma   90.00
#
_symmetry.space_group_name_H-M   'P 1'
#
loop_
_entity.id
_entity.type
_entity.pdbx_description
1 polymer ?
#
loop_
_entity_poly.entity_id
_entity_poly.type
_entity_poly.pdbx_seq_one_letter_code
_entity_poly.pdbx_strand_id
1 'polypeptide(L)'
;MFINPNFYLALPISAALFFVGRAFGLRRPAGIALFLLALVSLLIPLPYLSERVGEDPTYANFRALPFAELTVCLAALFAGWLSFQLPLRRLSLPLCLIVSVGYVSLPFIKPIVRPAGEIAEKWRDGIALQSTSATCGPASLTTLLSRLGATVSQREVARGSYNSGSGTENWYLARYAQSRGFSYRFLNQPKLDLAPVPSIIGVKLGQAGHFITLLEKEGEVFTIGDSLNGVHRLSKAQFDERYRFTGFVLHIVRE
;
A
#
# COMPACT_ATOMS: atom_id res chain seq x y z
N MET A 1 -6.62 4.97 15.14
CA MET A 1 -6.91 4.54 13.75
C MET A 1 -6.16 5.45 12.79
N PHE A 2 -5.47 4.90 11.80
CA PHE A 2 -4.66 5.68 10.86
C PHE A 2 -5.34 5.68 9.48
N ILE A 3 -6.33 6.55 9.30
CA ILE A 3 -7.10 6.63 8.05
C ILE A 3 -6.37 7.55 7.07
N ASN A 4 -6.25 7.12 5.81
CA ASN A 4 -5.78 7.98 4.73
C ASN A 4 -6.76 9.16 4.53
N PRO A 5 -6.31 10.43 4.64
CA PRO A 5 -7.18 11.60 4.54
C PRO A 5 -7.90 11.71 3.19
N ASN A 6 -7.40 11.06 2.14
CA ASN A 6 -8.08 10.96 0.85
C ASN A 6 -9.47 10.33 0.97
N PHE A 7 -9.75 9.53 2.01
CA PHE A 7 -11.09 9.01 2.27
C PHE A 7 -12.14 10.12 2.40
N TYR A 8 -11.82 11.18 3.16
CA TYR A 8 -12.74 12.30 3.39
C TYR A 8 -12.96 13.15 2.14
N LEU A 9 -11.99 13.18 1.23
CA LEU A 9 -12.13 13.83 -0.08
C LEU A 9 -12.90 12.95 -1.07
N ALA A 10 -12.66 11.64 -1.04
CA ALA A 10 -13.22 10.69 -1.99
C ALA A 10 -14.76 10.61 -1.92
N LEU A 11 -15.33 10.71 -0.72
CA LEU A 11 -16.79 10.65 -0.52
C LEU A 11 -17.55 11.80 -1.23
N PRO A 12 -17.27 13.09 -0.96
CA PRO A 12 -17.95 14.19 -1.65
C PRO A 12 -17.61 14.24 -3.15
N ILE A 13 -16.37 13.94 -3.54
CA ILE A 13 -15.99 13.87 -4.96
C ILE A 13 -16.79 12.79 -5.69
N SER A 14 -16.89 11.59 -5.12
CA SER A 14 -17.68 10.49 -5.68
C SER A 14 -19.15 10.86 -5.83
N ALA A 15 -19.76 11.46 -4.80
CA ALA A 15 -21.14 11.91 -4.88
C ALA A 15 -21.35 12.96 -5.98
N ALA A 16 -20.48 13.96 -6.08
CA ALA A 16 -20.55 14.96 -7.14
C ALA A 16 -20.41 14.33 -8.54
N LEU A 17 -19.40 13.47 -8.72
CA LEU A 17 -19.16 12.74 -9.97
C LEU A 17 -20.33 11.83 -10.34
N PHE A 18 -20.98 11.20 -9.37
CA PHE A 18 -22.19 10.42 -9.60
C PHE A 18 -23.31 11.25 -10.22
N PHE A 19 -23.60 12.44 -9.67
CA PHE A 19 -24.63 13.31 -10.22
C PHE A 19 -24.24 13.89 -11.59
N VAL A 20 -22.96 14.19 -11.81
CA VAL A 20 -22.44 14.58 -13.14
C VAL A 20 -22.67 13.46 -14.16
N GLY A 21 -22.30 12.22 -13.83
CA GLY A 21 -22.53 11.06 -14.67
C GLY A 21 -24.02 10.85 -14.99
N ARG A 22 -24.88 11.02 -13.98
CA ARG A 22 -26.34 10.93 -14.14
C ARG A 22 -26.88 12.01 -15.09
N ALA A 23 -26.39 13.24 -15.01
CA ALA A 23 -26.77 14.33 -15.92
C ALA A 23 -26.40 14.03 -17.38
N PHE A 24 -25.28 13.32 -17.61
CA PHE A 24 -24.90 12.84 -18.94
C PHE A 24 -25.77 11.69 -19.47
N GLY A 25 -26.63 11.08 -18.66
CA GLY A 25 -27.55 10.00 -19.06
C GLY A 25 -28.48 10.38 -20.23
N LEU A 26 -28.66 11.67 -20.50
CA LEU A 26 -29.39 12.19 -21.66
C LEU A 26 -28.65 12.01 -23.00
N ARG A 27 -27.34 11.74 -22.99
CA ARG A 27 -26.49 11.59 -24.19
C ARG A 27 -25.94 10.16 -24.30
N ARG A 28 -26.47 9.36 -25.24
CA ARG A 28 -26.06 7.96 -25.47
C ARG A 28 -24.56 7.73 -25.73
N PRO A 29 -23.81 8.55 -26.52
CA PRO A 29 -22.39 8.25 -26.79
C PRO A 29 -21.47 8.43 -25.57
N ALA A 30 -21.94 9.06 -24.48
CA ALA A 30 -21.13 9.25 -23.28
C ALA A 30 -20.80 7.93 -22.55
N GLY A 31 -21.63 6.90 -22.71
CA GLY A 31 -21.50 5.65 -21.94
C GLY A 31 -20.16 4.94 -22.10
N ILE A 32 -19.62 4.88 -23.33
CA ILE A 32 -18.33 4.22 -23.60
C ILE A 32 -17.19 4.95 -22.89
N ALA A 33 -17.13 6.28 -23.00
CA ALA A 33 -16.09 7.07 -22.35
C ALA A 33 -16.14 6.94 -20.82
N LEU A 34 -17.35 7.00 -20.24
CA LEU A 34 -17.53 6.83 -18.79
C LEU A 34 -17.17 5.42 -18.32
N PHE A 35 -17.48 4.39 -19.12
CA PHE A 35 -17.07 3.02 -18.84
C PHE A 35 -15.55 2.88 -18.85
N LEU A 36 -14.85 3.44 -19.84
CA LEU A 36 -13.39 3.42 -19.90
C LEU A 36 -12.76 4.10 -18.67
N LEU A 37 -13.33 5.22 -18.21
CA LEU A 37 -12.90 5.87 -16.96
C LEU A 37 -13.13 4.99 -15.73
N ALA A 38 -14.25 4.25 -15.68
CA ALA A 38 -14.50 3.28 -14.61
C ALA A 38 -13.51 2.09 -14.65
N LEU A 39 -13.00 1.70 -15.83
CA LEU A 39 -11.95 0.68 -15.90
C LEU A 39 -10.64 1.15 -15.24
N VAL A 40 -10.30 2.43 -15.33
CA VAL A 40 -9.14 3.00 -14.61
C VAL A 40 -9.33 2.87 -13.10
N SER A 41 -10.55 3.06 -12.59
CA SER A 41 -10.83 2.92 -11.16
C SER A 41 -10.58 1.49 -10.66
N LEU A 42 -10.81 0.47 -11.50
CA LEU A 42 -10.59 -0.94 -11.16
C LEU A 42 -9.13 -1.24 -10.83
N LEU A 43 -8.17 -0.41 -11.27
CA LEU A 43 -6.75 -0.58 -10.92
C LEU A 43 -6.52 -0.52 -9.40
N ILE A 44 -7.33 0.22 -8.64
CA ILE A 44 -7.16 0.38 -7.19
C ILE A 44 -7.44 -0.90 -6.40
N PRO A 45 -8.55 -1.62 -6.62
CA PRO A 45 -8.81 -2.87 -5.91
C PRO A 45 -8.05 -4.09 -6.42
N LEU A 46 -7.36 -4.04 -7.57
CA LEU A 46 -6.63 -5.21 -8.14
C LEU A 46 -5.73 -5.96 -7.14
N PRO A 47 -4.96 -5.32 -6.25
CA PRO A 47 -4.10 -6.02 -5.29
C PRO A 47 -4.87 -6.85 -4.27
N TYR A 48 -6.15 -6.53 -4.03
CA TYR A 48 -7.01 -7.34 -3.16
C TYR A 48 -7.45 -8.64 -3.82
N LEU A 49 -7.31 -8.74 -5.15
CA LEU A 49 -7.58 -9.96 -5.92
C LEU A 49 -6.31 -10.78 -6.17
N SER A 50 -5.14 -10.14 -6.15
CA SER A 50 -3.86 -10.80 -6.38
C SER A 50 -2.71 -10.11 -5.66
N GLU A 51 -2.05 -10.83 -4.74
CA GLU A 51 -0.87 -10.33 -4.02
C GLU A 51 0.26 -9.90 -4.98
N ARG A 52 0.42 -10.62 -6.11
CA ARG A 52 1.49 -10.36 -7.09
C ARG A 52 1.38 -8.97 -7.73
N VAL A 53 0.17 -8.46 -7.90
CA VAL A 53 -0.04 -7.13 -8.51
C VAL A 53 0.44 -6.03 -7.56
N GLY A 54 0.26 -6.21 -6.24
CA GLY A 54 0.71 -5.23 -5.25
C GLY A 54 2.24 -5.12 -5.13
N GLU A 55 2.96 -6.17 -5.51
CA GLU A 55 4.43 -6.22 -5.50
C GLU A 55 5.06 -5.83 -6.85
N ASP A 56 4.26 -5.67 -7.92
CA ASP A 56 4.76 -5.20 -9.21
C ASP A 56 5.29 -3.76 -9.09
N PRO A 57 6.54 -3.49 -9.51
CA PRO A 57 7.12 -2.16 -9.39
C PRO A 57 6.35 -1.04 -10.09
N THR A 58 5.78 -1.32 -11.28
CA THR A 58 5.03 -0.31 -12.04
C THR A 58 3.76 0.08 -11.28
N TYR A 59 3.04 -0.93 -10.82
CA TYR A 59 1.83 -0.74 -10.03
C TYR A 59 2.11 -0.04 -8.68
N ALA A 60 3.16 -0.48 -7.97
CA ALA A 60 3.55 0.10 -6.69
C ALA A 60 3.94 1.59 -6.83
N ASN A 61 4.67 1.94 -7.91
CA ASN A 61 4.98 3.34 -8.22
C ASN A 61 3.71 4.17 -8.49
N PHE A 62 2.77 3.65 -9.29
CA PHE A 62 1.47 4.31 -9.49
C PHE A 62 0.73 4.55 -8.16
N ARG A 63 0.68 3.54 -7.29
CA ARG A 63 0.03 3.65 -5.97
C ARG A 63 0.78 4.53 -4.98
N ALA A 64 2.06 4.80 -5.20
CA ALA A 64 2.84 5.71 -4.38
C ALA A 64 2.64 7.18 -4.78
N LEU A 65 2.00 7.47 -5.93
CA LEU A 65 1.64 8.84 -6.28
C LEU A 65 0.65 9.43 -5.25
N PRO A 66 0.84 10.70 -4.85
CA PRO A 66 -0.16 11.41 -4.06
C PRO A 66 -1.53 11.35 -4.76
N PHE A 67 -2.58 11.15 -3.96
CA PHE A 67 -3.96 11.11 -4.44
C PHE A 67 -4.32 9.98 -5.42
N ALA A 68 -3.44 9.00 -5.66
CA ALA A 68 -3.74 7.86 -6.55
C ALA A 68 -5.05 7.14 -6.17
N GLU A 69 -5.37 7.07 -4.87
CA GLU A 69 -6.63 6.45 -4.42
C GLU A 69 -7.88 7.17 -4.94
N LEU A 70 -7.82 8.48 -5.23
CA LEU A 70 -8.98 9.24 -5.71
C LEU A 70 -9.40 8.83 -7.13
N THR A 71 -8.57 8.09 -7.87
CA THR A 71 -8.97 7.49 -9.15
C THR A 71 -10.11 6.50 -8.99
N VAL A 72 -10.33 5.96 -7.78
CA VAL A 72 -11.50 5.11 -7.47
C VAL A 72 -12.84 5.85 -7.69
N CYS A 73 -12.85 7.18 -7.54
CA CYS A 73 -14.04 8.01 -7.72
C CYS A 73 -14.52 8.05 -9.19
N LEU A 74 -13.68 7.68 -10.17
CA LEU A 74 -14.07 7.66 -11.58
C LEU A 74 -15.20 6.65 -11.87
N ALA A 75 -15.31 5.58 -11.09
CA ALA A 75 -16.45 4.65 -11.19
C ALA A 75 -17.80 5.31 -10.91
N ALA A 76 -17.82 6.36 -10.08
CA ALA A 76 -19.06 7.04 -9.71
C ALA A 76 -19.72 7.72 -10.92
N LEU A 77 -18.94 8.25 -11.87
CA LEU A 77 -19.47 8.79 -13.14
C LEU A 77 -20.26 7.73 -13.90
N PHE A 78 -19.67 6.55 -14.09
CA PHE A 78 -20.33 5.46 -14.81
C PHE A 78 -21.55 4.94 -14.06
N ALA A 79 -21.47 4.77 -12.75
CA ALA A 79 -22.60 4.36 -11.92
C ALA A 79 -23.75 5.38 -11.97
N GLY A 80 -23.42 6.68 -11.96
CA GLY A 80 -24.37 7.77 -12.15
C GLY A 80 -25.09 7.69 -13.49
N TRP A 81 -24.34 7.55 -14.58
CA TRP A 81 -24.90 7.36 -15.92
C TRP A 81 -25.78 6.10 -16.01
N LEU A 82 -25.30 4.97 -15.49
CA LEU A 82 -26.02 3.70 -15.48
C LEU A 82 -27.34 3.81 -14.70
N SER A 83 -27.33 4.51 -13.56
CA SER A 83 -28.55 4.76 -12.76
C SER A 83 -29.65 5.50 -13.52
N PHE A 84 -29.33 6.18 -14.61
CA PHE A 84 -30.31 6.82 -15.48
C PHE A 84 -30.86 5.87 -16.57
N GLN A 85 -30.02 4.97 -17.06
CA GLN A 85 -30.38 4.02 -18.13
C GLN A 85 -31.23 2.84 -17.63
N LEU A 86 -31.17 2.52 -16.33
CA LEU A 86 -31.93 1.41 -15.75
C LEU A 86 -33.45 1.68 -15.73
N PRO A 87 -34.30 0.67 -16.01
CA PRO A 87 -35.75 0.83 -16.13
C PRO A 87 -36.43 1.20 -14.80
N LEU A 88 -35.91 0.72 -13.68
CA LEU A 88 -36.43 0.97 -12.33
C LEU A 88 -35.86 2.27 -11.74
N ARG A 89 -36.17 3.40 -12.37
CA ARG A 89 -35.58 4.72 -12.07
C ARG A 89 -35.62 5.12 -10.59
N ARG A 90 -36.71 4.76 -9.87
CA ARG A 90 -36.87 5.09 -8.43
C ARG A 90 -35.93 4.30 -7.51
N LEU A 91 -35.60 3.04 -7.86
CA LEU A 91 -34.73 2.17 -7.05
C LEU A 91 -33.26 2.22 -7.50
N SER A 92 -33.02 2.45 -8.80
CA SER A 92 -31.67 2.50 -9.37
C SER A 92 -30.81 3.62 -8.77
N LEU A 93 -31.37 4.78 -8.46
CA LEU A 93 -30.62 5.89 -7.87
C LEU A 93 -30.02 5.52 -6.49
N PRO A 94 -30.83 5.18 -5.47
CA PRO A 94 -30.28 4.85 -4.16
C PRO A 94 -29.36 3.63 -4.22
N LEU A 95 -29.69 2.62 -5.04
CA LEU A 95 -28.85 1.44 -5.19
C LEU A 95 -27.48 1.76 -5.80
N CYS A 96 -27.43 2.42 -6.95
CA CYS A 96 -26.16 2.77 -7.60
C CYS A 96 -25.34 3.73 -6.73
N LEU A 97 -25.98 4.63 -5.98
CA LEU A 97 -25.28 5.52 -5.05
C LEU A 97 -24.65 4.74 -3.89
N ILE A 98 -25.39 3.83 -3.25
CA ILE A 98 -24.87 2.96 -2.18
C ILE A 98 -23.69 2.11 -2.68
N VAL A 99 -23.84 1.49 -3.85
CA VAL A 99 -22.77 0.70 -4.48
C VAL A 99 -21.54 1.57 -4.76
N SER A 100 -21.73 2.78 -5.28
CA SER A 100 -20.63 3.71 -5.56
C SER A 100 -19.89 4.11 -4.29
N VAL A 101 -20.62 4.47 -3.22
CA VAL A 101 -20.03 4.82 -1.92
C VAL A 101 -19.29 3.63 -1.31
N GLY A 102 -19.89 2.43 -1.36
CA GLY A 102 -19.25 1.21 -0.88
C GLY A 102 -17.95 0.89 -1.64
N TYR A 103 -17.98 0.96 -2.98
CA TYR A 103 -16.82 0.73 -3.82
C TYR A 103 -15.69 1.74 -3.57
N VAL A 104 -16.02 3.04 -3.51
CA VAL A 104 -15.04 4.11 -3.25
C VAL A 104 -14.41 3.99 -1.85
N SER A 105 -15.10 3.35 -0.90
CA SER A 105 -14.59 3.14 0.45
C SER A 105 -13.56 1.99 0.54
N LEU A 106 -13.52 1.07 -0.43
CA LEU A 106 -12.66 -0.13 -0.40
C LEU A 106 -11.18 0.14 -0.11
N PRO A 107 -10.48 1.09 -0.77
CA PRO A 107 -9.07 1.34 -0.48
C PRO A 107 -8.79 1.94 0.91
N PHE A 108 -9.83 2.38 1.62
CA PHE A 108 -9.73 3.09 2.90
C PHE A 108 -10.28 2.29 4.09
N ILE A 109 -11.00 1.20 3.83
CA ILE A 109 -11.80 0.52 4.86
C ILE A 109 -10.94 -0.30 5.84
N LYS A 110 -9.72 -0.69 5.44
CA LYS A 110 -8.85 -1.58 6.22
C LYS A 110 -8.57 -1.06 7.64
N PRO A 111 -8.07 0.17 7.85
CA PRO A 111 -7.85 0.70 9.20
C PRO A 111 -9.14 0.83 10.03
N ILE A 112 -10.31 0.93 9.38
CA ILE A 112 -11.61 1.04 10.06
C ILE A 112 -12.04 -0.33 10.59
N VAL A 113 -12.03 -1.35 9.74
CA VAL A 113 -12.47 -2.71 10.08
C VAL A 113 -11.44 -3.45 10.92
N ARG A 114 -10.16 -3.18 10.70
CA ARG A 114 -9.03 -3.77 11.42
C ARG A 114 -8.08 -2.64 11.83
N PRO A 115 -8.36 -1.91 12.91
CA PRO A 115 -7.45 -0.89 13.40
C PRO A 115 -6.11 -1.50 13.78
N ALA A 116 -5.04 -0.72 13.63
CA ALA A 116 -3.75 -1.10 14.19
C ALA A 116 -3.89 -1.27 15.72
N GLY A 117 -3.29 -2.33 16.27
CA GLY A 117 -3.17 -2.51 17.71
C GLY A 117 -2.25 -1.48 18.35
N GLU A 118 -1.95 -1.66 19.63
CA GLU A 118 -1.00 -0.79 20.33
C GLU A 118 0.40 -0.89 19.72
N ILE A 119 0.99 0.27 19.41
CA ILE A 119 2.33 0.36 18.86
C ILE A 119 3.26 0.84 19.98
N ALA A 120 4.14 -0.05 20.40
CA ALA A 120 5.19 0.19 21.37
C ALA A 120 6.53 0.43 20.67
N GLU A 121 7.33 1.34 21.21
CA GLU A 121 8.67 1.57 20.72
C GLU A 121 9.62 0.56 21.36
N LYS A 122 10.07 -0.41 20.58
CA LYS A 122 11.01 -1.44 21.04
C LYS A 122 12.17 -1.52 20.07
N TRP A 123 13.38 -1.54 20.61
CA TRP A 123 14.61 -1.63 19.84
C TRP A 123 15.48 -2.75 20.39
N ARG A 124 16.18 -3.44 19.50
CA ARG A 124 17.20 -4.43 19.84
C ARG A 124 18.32 -4.34 18.82
N ASP A 125 19.54 -4.10 19.28
CA ASP A 125 20.75 -4.08 18.45
C ASP A 125 20.63 -3.14 17.22
N GLY A 126 20.00 -1.98 17.42
CA GLY A 126 19.78 -0.99 16.35
C GLY A 126 18.65 -1.32 15.38
N ILE A 127 17.86 -2.37 15.64
CA ILE A 127 16.68 -2.77 14.86
C ILE A 127 15.41 -2.43 15.63
N ALA A 128 14.46 -1.76 14.97
CA ALA A 128 13.13 -1.54 15.52
C ALA A 128 12.32 -2.85 15.47
N LEU A 129 11.81 -3.29 16.62
CA LEU A 129 11.01 -4.51 16.73
C LEU A 129 9.54 -4.22 16.48
N GLN A 130 8.83 -5.12 15.79
CA GLN A 130 7.40 -4.98 15.54
C GLN A 130 6.60 -5.21 16.84
N SER A 131 5.61 -4.35 17.09
CA SER A 131 4.74 -4.48 18.27
C SER A 131 3.59 -5.46 18.06
N THR A 132 3.16 -5.62 16.82
CA THR A 132 2.07 -6.52 16.40
C THR A 132 2.50 -7.30 15.16
N SER A 133 1.76 -8.35 14.81
CA SER A 133 1.99 -9.11 13.56
C SER A 133 1.87 -8.26 12.29
N ALA A 134 1.17 -7.12 12.35
CA ALA A 134 0.92 -6.23 11.22
C ALA A 134 1.97 -5.09 11.06
N THR A 135 2.88 -4.92 12.03
CA THR A 135 3.80 -3.76 12.06
C THR A 135 5.20 -4.02 11.47
N CYS A 136 5.41 -5.14 10.77
CA CYS A 136 6.72 -5.46 10.16
C CYS A 136 7.20 -4.41 9.14
N GLY A 137 6.29 -3.87 8.32
CA GLY A 137 6.60 -2.80 7.36
C GLY A 137 7.06 -1.51 8.05
N PRO A 138 6.26 -0.91 8.94
CA PRO A 138 6.68 0.25 9.72
C PRO A 138 7.97 0.03 10.51
N ALA A 139 8.16 -1.15 11.12
CA ALA A 139 9.38 -1.51 11.84
C ALA A 139 10.62 -1.53 10.93
N SER A 140 10.50 -2.17 9.76
CA SER A 140 11.57 -2.22 8.76
C SER A 140 11.93 -0.84 8.25
N LEU A 141 10.91 -0.02 7.92
CA LEU A 141 11.17 1.35 7.49
C LEU A 141 11.77 2.22 8.59
N THR A 142 11.34 2.06 9.84
CA THR A 142 11.93 2.78 11.00
C THR A 142 13.41 2.42 11.15
N THR A 143 13.75 1.14 11.06
CA THR A 143 15.13 0.64 11.10
C THR A 143 15.97 1.24 9.97
N LEU A 144 15.45 1.19 8.75
CA LEU A 144 16.12 1.70 7.55
C LEU A 144 16.36 3.21 7.62
N LEU A 145 15.35 4.00 7.99
CA LEU A 145 15.48 5.46 8.12
C LEU A 145 16.44 5.85 9.24
N SER A 146 16.42 5.14 10.37
CA SER A 146 17.38 5.32 11.47
C SER A 146 18.83 5.10 10.99
N ARG A 147 19.06 4.05 10.20
CA ARG A 147 20.38 3.80 9.58
C ARG A 147 20.80 4.86 8.58
N LEU A 148 19.86 5.51 7.91
CA LEU A 148 20.12 6.66 7.04
C LEU A 148 20.23 8.01 7.80
N GLY A 149 20.23 7.96 9.14
CA GLY A 149 20.44 9.11 10.02
C GLY A 149 19.19 9.92 10.33
N ALA A 150 17.98 9.39 10.10
CA ALA A 150 16.73 10.02 10.50
C ALA A 150 16.21 9.48 11.83
N THR A 151 15.86 10.38 12.76
CA THR A 151 15.20 10.01 14.02
C THR A 151 13.70 9.95 13.81
N VAL A 152 13.14 8.73 13.72
CA VAL A 152 11.69 8.49 13.61
C VAL A 152 11.29 7.33 14.52
N SER A 153 10.08 7.39 15.07
CA SER A 153 9.48 6.29 15.84
C SER A 153 8.66 5.35 14.96
N GLN A 154 8.51 4.09 15.38
CA GLN A 154 7.65 3.12 14.69
C GLN A 154 6.21 3.61 14.62
N ARG A 155 5.71 4.25 15.68
CA ARG A 155 4.38 4.84 15.74
C ARG A 155 4.17 5.94 14.71
N GLU A 156 5.16 6.83 14.51
CA GLU A 156 5.08 7.86 13.48
C GLU A 156 5.05 7.27 12.08
N VAL A 157 5.92 6.28 11.80
CA VAL A 157 5.94 5.59 10.52
C VAL A 157 4.60 4.90 10.27
N ALA A 158 4.11 4.11 11.22
CA ALA A 158 2.85 3.38 11.11
C ALA A 158 1.65 4.33 10.92
N ARG A 159 1.64 5.49 11.58
CA ARG A 159 0.61 6.51 11.38
C ARG A 159 0.71 7.14 10.00
N GLY A 160 1.90 7.52 9.57
CA GLY A 160 2.15 8.16 8.29
C GLY A 160 1.97 7.22 7.09
N SER A 161 2.10 5.92 7.31
CA SER A 161 1.87 4.88 6.31
C SER A 161 0.49 4.21 6.41
N TYR A 162 -0.43 4.76 7.21
CA TYR A 162 -1.80 4.26 7.39
C TYR A 162 -1.89 2.78 7.75
N ASN A 163 -0.99 2.31 8.62
CA ASN A 163 -0.95 0.91 9.05
C ASN A 163 -2.32 0.46 9.62
N SER A 164 -2.70 -0.77 9.29
CA SER A 164 -3.90 -1.44 9.79
C SER A 164 -3.53 -2.72 10.54
N GLY A 165 -4.50 -3.35 11.19
CA GLY A 165 -4.35 -4.70 11.76
C GLY A 165 -4.16 -5.79 10.69
N SER A 166 -4.28 -5.46 9.40
CA SER A 166 -3.95 -6.36 8.28
C SER A 166 -2.59 -6.11 7.64
N GLY A 167 -1.81 -5.17 8.19
CA GLY A 167 -0.51 -4.76 7.65
C GLY A 167 -0.52 -3.34 7.09
N THR A 168 0.59 -3.01 6.44
CA THR A 168 0.82 -1.74 5.72
C THR A 168 1.13 -2.04 4.27
N GLU A 169 0.50 -1.31 3.34
CA GLU A 169 0.83 -1.38 1.93
C GLU A 169 2.16 -0.66 1.62
N ASN A 170 2.98 -1.30 0.77
CA ASN A 170 4.34 -0.85 0.45
C ASN A 170 4.42 0.59 -0.12
N TRP A 171 3.43 1.02 -0.90
CA TRP A 171 3.34 2.38 -1.44
C TRP A 171 3.09 3.45 -0.38
N TYR A 172 2.50 3.10 0.76
CA TYR A 172 2.37 4.03 1.88
C TYR A 172 3.68 4.18 2.65
N LEU A 173 4.49 3.11 2.74
CA LEU A 173 5.86 3.19 3.27
C LEU A 173 6.73 4.11 2.40
N ALA A 174 6.67 3.93 1.07
CA ALA A 174 7.41 4.78 0.14
C ALA A 174 6.99 6.24 0.21
N ARG A 175 5.69 6.55 0.26
CA ARG A 175 5.18 7.91 0.47
C ARG A 175 5.66 8.53 1.77
N TYR A 176 5.65 7.76 2.86
CA TYR A 176 6.16 8.25 4.14
C TYR A 176 7.65 8.59 4.03
N ALA A 177 8.47 7.70 3.48
CA ALA A 177 9.89 7.96 3.25
C ALA A 177 10.11 9.23 2.40
N GLN A 178 9.36 9.38 1.31
CA GLN A 178 9.41 10.56 0.44
C GLN A 178 9.06 11.85 1.18
N SER A 179 8.02 11.84 2.02
CA SER A 179 7.65 13.01 2.84
C SER A 179 8.70 13.39 3.90
N ARG A 180 9.68 12.51 4.15
CA ARG A 180 10.85 12.76 5.02
C ARG A 180 12.11 13.13 4.23
N GLY A 181 12.00 13.39 2.92
CA GLY A 181 13.12 13.80 2.08
C GLY A 181 14.00 12.66 1.56
N PHE A 182 13.50 11.42 1.58
CA PHE A 182 14.20 10.27 1.00
C PHE A 182 13.64 9.92 -0.37
N SER A 183 14.49 9.45 -1.27
CA SER A 183 14.08 8.90 -2.55
C SER A 183 13.86 7.40 -2.45
N TYR A 184 12.92 6.87 -3.23
CA TYR A 184 12.59 5.44 -3.23
C TYR A 184 12.59 4.84 -4.64
N ARG A 185 12.81 3.53 -4.72
CA ARG A 185 12.60 2.72 -5.93
C ARG A 185 11.98 1.39 -5.56
N PHE A 186 10.88 1.05 -6.21
CA PHE A 186 10.37 -0.32 -6.22
C PHE A 186 11.14 -1.12 -7.26
N LEU A 187 11.62 -2.29 -6.88
CA LEU A 187 12.31 -3.22 -7.77
C LEU A 187 11.75 -4.62 -7.57
N ASN A 188 11.86 -5.44 -8.61
CA ASN A 188 11.65 -6.87 -8.53
C ASN A 188 12.95 -7.56 -8.92
N GLN A 189 13.58 -8.24 -7.97
CA GLN A 189 14.86 -8.91 -8.15
C GLN A 189 14.67 -10.41 -8.07
N PRO A 190 15.17 -11.21 -9.04
CA PRO A 190 14.98 -12.66 -9.01
C PRO A 190 15.81 -13.34 -7.91
N LYS A 191 16.85 -12.67 -7.39
CA LYS A 191 17.77 -13.19 -6.39
C LYS A 191 18.09 -12.11 -5.36
N LEU A 192 18.28 -12.54 -4.10
CA LEU A 192 18.65 -11.65 -2.99
C LEU A 192 19.94 -10.88 -3.28
N ASP A 193 20.91 -11.51 -3.94
CA ASP A 193 22.21 -10.92 -4.28
C ASP A 193 22.15 -9.65 -5.13
N LEU A 194 21.04 -9.48 -5.87
CA LEU A 194 20.81 -8.36 -6.76
C LEU A 194 20.02 -7.24 -6.08
N ALA A 195 19.52 -7.46 -4.86
CA ALA A 195 18.85 -6.43 -4.09
C ALA A 195 19.85 -5.38 -3.62
N PRO A 196 19.64 -4.08 -3.92
CA PRO A 196 20.50 -3.02 -3.42
C PRO A 196 20.40 -2.89 -1.90
N VAL A 197 21.45 -2.37 -1.29
CA VAL A 197 21.52 -2.09 0.15
C VAL A 197 21.71 -0.58 0.39
N PRO A 198 21.09 -0.02 1.45
CA PRO A 198 20.14 -0.67 2.34
C PRO A 198 18.71 -0.64 1.75
N SER A 199 17.90 -1.68 1.94
CA SER A 199 16.53 -1.76 1.41
C SER A 199 15.57 -2.54 2.30
N ILE A 200 14.27 -2.37 2.09
CA ILE A 200 13.25 -3.27 2.63
C ILE A 200 12.99 -4.35 1.60
N ILE A 201 13.03 -5.62 2.01
CA ILE A 201 12.77 -6.75 1.13
C ILE A 201 11.57 -7.56 1.59
N GLY A 202 10.85 -8.12 0.63
CA GLY A 202 9.76 -9.05 0.85
C GLY A 202 10.26 -10.48 1.02
N VAL A 203 9.82 -11.13 2.09
CA VAL A 203 10.12 -12.54 2.34
C VAL A 203 8.85 -13.28 2.76
N LYS A 204 8.85 -14.61 2.64
CA LYS A 204 7.86 -15.47 3.27
C LYS A 204 8.48 -16.21 4.45
N LEU A 205 7.81 -16.12 5.60
CA LEU A 205 8.11 -16.89 6.80
C LEU A 205 7.01 -17.98 6.92
N GLY A 206 7.34 -19.19 6.49
CA GLY A 206 6.32 -20.22 6.21
C GLY A 206 5.39 -19.78 5.08
N GLN A 207 4.09 -19.62 5.39
CA GLN A 207 3.08 -19.15 4.42
C GLN A 207 2.78 -17.65 4.52
N ALA A 208 3.24 -16.98 5.58
CA ALA A 208 2.96 -15.57 5.79
C ALA A 208 3.98 -14.68 5.07
N GLY A 209 3.51 -13.62 4.41
CA GLY A 209 4.37 -12.53 3.94
C GLY A 209 4.94 -11.72 5.10
N HIS A 210 6.19 -11.29 4.97
CA HIS A 210 6.90 -10.52 5.98
C HIS A 210 7.85 -9.53 5.32
N PHE A 211 8.08 -8.38 5.96
CA PHE A 211 9.08 -7.41 5.53
C PHE A 211 10.25 -7.42 6.52
N ILE A 212 11.45 -7.46 5.97
CA ILE A 212 12.71 -7.32 6.70
C ILE A 212 13.58 -6.27 6.03
N THR A 213 14.57 -5.75 6.75
CA THR A 213 15.52 -4.78 6.19
C THR A 213 16.80 -5.50 5.78
N LEU A 214 17.23 -5.37 4.54
CA LEU A 214 18.55 -5.76 4.10
C LEU A 214 19.49 -4.57 4.32
N LEU A 215 20.43 -4.71 5.25
CA LEU A 215 21.27 -3.61 5.72
C LEU A 215 22.60 -3.54 4.96
N GLU A 216 23.28 -4.68 4.85
CA GLU A 216 24.61 -4.77 4.26
C GLU A 216 24.78 -6.12 3.54
N LYS A 217 25.72 -6.15 2.60
CA LYS A 217 26.12 -7.34 1.87
C LYS A 217 27.64 -7.38 1.77
N GLU A 218 28.24 -8.45 2.26
CA GLU A 218 29.67 -8.69 2.23
C GLU A 218 29.93 -10.08 1.63
N GLY A 219 30.21 -10.14 0.32
CA GLY A 219 30.28 -11.40 -0.41
C GLY A 219 28.96 -12.17 -0.34
N GLU A 220 29.00 -13.38 0.24
CA GLU A 220 27.87 -14.30 0.43
C GLU A 220 27.17 -14.17 1.79
N VAL A 221 27.56 -13.16 2.58
CA VAL A 221 26.97 -12.88 3.89
C VAL A 221 26.11 -11.63 3.82
N PHE A 222 24.88 -11.74 4.32
CA PHE A 222 23.89 -10.67 4.38
C PHE A 222 23.67 -10.27 5.83
N THR A 223 23.75 -8.97 6.10
CA THR A 223 23.29 -8.40 7.36
C THR A 223 21.83 -7.97 7.19
N ILE A 224 20.92 -8.58 7.94
CA ILE A 224 19.49 -8.26 7.91
C ILE A 224 19.00 -7.77 9.28
N GLY A 225 18.05 -6.85 9.26
CA GLY A 225 17.22 -6.48 10.41
C GLY A 225 15.85 -7.13 10.30
N ASP A 226 15.57 -8.14 11.12
CA ASP A 226 14.25 -8.74 11.25
C ASP A 226 13.52 -8.10 12.43
N SER A 227 12.37 -7.48 12.17
CA SER A 227 11.55 -6.85 13.20
C SER A 227 11.02 -7.83 14.26
N LEU A 228 11.12 -9.14 14.07
CA LEU A 228 10.77 -10.14 15.08
C LEU A 228 11.90 -10.37 16.09
N ASN A 229 13.14 -10.43 15.63
CA ASN A 229 14.24 -11.02 16.41
C ASN A 229 15.48 -10.12 16.53
N GLY A 230 15.58 -9.03 15.76
CA GLY A 230 16.72 -8.12 15.77
C GLY A 230 17.63 -8.33 14.55
N VAL A 231 18.93 -8.06 14.74
CA VAL A 231 19.94 -8.14 13.68
C VAL A 231 20.44 -9.57 13.49
N HIS A 232 20.67 -9.98 12.24
CA HIS A 232 21.27 -11.26 11.91
C HIS A 232 22.29 -11.11 10.78
N ARG A 233 23.41 -11.83 10.87
CA ARG A 233 24.35 -12.04 9.76
C ARG A 233 24.18 -13.47 9.29
N LEU A 234 23.72 -13.64 8.06
CA LEU A 234 23.36 -14.95 7.50
C LEU A 234 24.14 -15.18 6.21
N SER A 235 24.67 -16.39 6.03
CA SER A 235 25.05 -16.84 4.69
C SER A 235 23.81 -17.00 3.80
N LYS A 236 24.01 -17.10 2.49
CA LYS A 236 22.92 -17.39 1.56
C LYS A 236 22.10 -18.64 1.94
N ALA A 237 22.79 -19.72 2.31
CA ALA A 237 22.14 -20.97 2.72
C ALA A 237 21.30 -20.78 4.00
N GLN A 238 21.84 -20.08 5.01
CA GLN A 238 21.11 -19.79 6.25
C GLN A 238 19.90 -18.88 6.02
N PHE A 239 20.01 -17.93 5.09
CA PHE A 239 18.88 -17.09 4.69
C PHE A 239 17.78 -17.96 4.06
N ASP A 240 18.13 -18.81 3.09
CA ASP A 240 17.17 -19.63 2.35
C ASP A 240 16.52 -20.73 3.20
N GLU A 241 17.18 -21.18 4.27
CA GLU A 241 16.60 -22.06 5.28
C GLU A 241 15.51 -21.36 6.10
N ARG A 242 15.72 -20.09 6.46
CA ARG A 242 14.80 -19.31 7.31
C ARG A 242 13.69 -18.62 6.53
N TYR A 243 14.00 -18.15 5.33
CA TYR A 243 13.16 -17.26 4.55
C TYR A 243 13.11 -17.67 3.09
N ARG A 244 11.97 -17.40 2.46
CA ARG A 244 11.87 -17.39 1.01
C ARG A 244 11.76 -15.96 0.51
N PHE A 245 12.78 -15.44 -0.16
CA PHE A 245 12.73 -14.13 -0.82
C PHE A 245 11.64 -14.10 -1.89
N THR A 246 10.80 -13.06 -1.91
CA THR A 246 9.70 -12.94 -2.88
C THR A 246 10.09 -12.23 -4.17
N GLY A 247 11.25 -11.58 -4.16
CA GLY A 247 11.73 -10.71 -5.23
C GLY A 247 11.38 -9.24 -5.02
N PHE A 248 10.41 -8.94 -4.16
CA PHE A 248 10.06 -7.56 -3.83
C PHE A 248 11.19 -6.83 -3.11
N VAL A 249 11.55 -5.64 -3.61
CA VAL A 249 12.49 -4.73 -2.98
C VAL A 249 11.95 -3.29 -3.01
N LEU A 250 11.96 -2.64 -1.85
CA LEU A 250 11.78 -1.19 -1.70
C LEU A 250 13.13 -0.60 -1.27
N HIS A 251 13.85 -0.07 -2.24
CA HIS A 251 15.14 0.59 -2.04
C HIS A 251 14.91 2.05 -1.66
N ILE A 252 15.50 2.53 -0.58
CA ILE A 252 15.35 3.89 -0.08
C ILE A 252 16.73 4.50 0.13
N VAL A 253 16.93 5.69 -0.39
CA VAL A 253 18.21 6.40 -0.35
C VAL A 253 18.00 7.84 0.12
N ARG A 254 19.03 8.39 0.76
CA ARG A 254 19.14 9.81 1.04
C ARG A 254 19.83 10.46 -0.16
N GLU A 255 19.22 11.48 -0.75
CA GLU A 255 19.86 12.32 -1.77
C GLU A 255 20.90 13.25 -1.16
#